data_AF-A0A161TCC8-F1
#
_entry.id   AF-A0A161TCC8-F1
#
_cell.length_a   1.000
_cell.length_b   1.000
_cell.length_c   1.000
_cell.angle_alpha   90.00
_cell.angle_beta   90.00
_cell.angle_gamma   90.00
#
_symmetry.space_group_name_H-M   'P 1'
#
loop_
_entity.id
_entity.type
_entity.pdbx_description
1 polymer ?
#
loop_
_entity_poly.entity_id
_entity_poly.type
_entity_poly.pdbx_seq_one_letter_code
_entity_poly.pdbx_strand_id
1 'polypeptide(L)'
;SALVSAQEALAVQILLEACMECSDDKEIKGQMWALREVRSVVCSYLHQLFISEPSLAKLAHFQGYRRELLPVTVAGVPSLHICLDFIPELLSQPVLEKQVFAIDLVSHLALQYSLPKAMSVSRLAVNTLSTLFSVLPKQNRTELFIGTRNCLIRACRAFPPLVEDVC
;
A
#
# COMPACT_ATOMS: atom_id res chain seq x y z
N SER A 1 10.41 -22.26 9.90
CA SER A 1 10.13 -23.21 8.79
C SER A 1 9.10 -22.57 7.86
N ALA A 2 8.97 -23.01 6.61
CA ALA A 2 8.02 -22.40 5.66
C ALA A 2 6.56 -22.40 6.15
N LEU A 3 6.17 -23.42 6.94
CA LEU A 3 4.86 -23.50 7.56
C LEU A 3 4.61 -22.37 8.57
N VAL A 4 5.58 -22.09 9.45
CA VAL A 4 5.46 -21.02 10.47
C VAL A 4 5.29 -19.66 9.79
N SER A 5 6.11 -19.35 8.79
CA SER A 5 6.00 -18.08 8.07
C SER A 5 4.67 -17.94 7.32
N ALA A 6 4.11 -19.04 6.81
CA ALA A 6 2.78 -19.04 6.19
C ALA A 6 1.66 -18.78 7.21
N GLN A 7 1.75 -19.36 8.41
CA GLN A 7 0.81 -19.12 9.50
C GLN A 7 0.87 -17.67 10.00
N GLU A 8 2.08 -17.12 10.14
CA GLU A 8 2.27 -15.73 10.55
C GLU A 8 1.74 -14.75 9.49
N ALA A 9 2.00 -15.02 8.21
CA ALA A 9 1.44 -14.20 7.14
C ALA A 9 -0.10 -14.26 7.10
N LEU A 10 -0.69 -15.44 7.34
CA LEU A 10 -2.14 -15.57 7.44
C LEU A 10 -2.70 -14.78 8.64
N ALA A 11 -2.02 -14.82 9.79
CA ALA A 11 -2.40 -14.00 10.95
C ALA A 11 -2.36 -12.51 10.62
N VAL A 12 -1.35 -12.04 9.89
CA VAL A 12 -1.29 -10.65 9.39
C VAL A 12 -2.49 -10.33 8.51
N GLN A 13 -2.88 -11.20 7.58
CA GLN A 13 -4.05 -10.98 6.72
C GLN A 13 -5.35 -10.87 7.53
N ILE A 14 -5.57 -11.77 8.50
CA ILE A 14 -6.76 -11.75 9.36
C ILE A 14 -6.84 -10.44 10.16
N LEU A 15 -5.71 -9.99 10.70
CA LEU A 15 -5.66 -8.74 11.47
C LEU A 15 -5.90 -7.50 10.58
N LEU A 16 -5.37 -7.51 9.35
CA LEU A 16 -5.65 -6.48 8.36
C LEU A 16 -7.14 -6.45 7.99
N GLU A 17 -7.76 -7.61 7.76
CA GLU A 17 -9.19 -7.70 7.48
C GLU A 17 -10.05 -7.18 8.64
N ALA A 18 -9.65 -7.41 9.90
CA ALA A 18 -10.33 -6.86 11.07
C ALA A 18 -10.28 -5.32 11.14
N CYS A 19 -9.38 -4.67 10.40
CA CYS A 19 -9.30 -3.21 10.31
C CYS A 19 -10.21 -2.61 9.24
N MET A 20 -10.93 -3.44 8.47
CA MET A 20 -11.81 -2.97 7.41
C MET A 20 -13.09 -2.39 7.97
N GLU A 21 -13.44 -1.21 7.46
CA GLU A 21 -14.70 -0.55 7.80
C GLU A 21 -15.87 -1.25 7.13
N CYS A 22 -16.94 -1.51 7.89
CA CYS A 22 -18.20 -2.07 7.42
C CYS A 22 -19.36 -1.07 7.57
N SER A 23 -20.57 -1.48 7.15
CA SER A 23 -21.80 -0.68 7.30
C SER A 23 -22.08 -0.35 8.76
N ASP A 24 -21.93 -1.35 9.63
CA ASP A 24 -22.29 -1.26 11.05
C ASP A 24 -21.43 -0.23 11.78
N ASP A 25 -20.17 -0.06 11.35
CA ASP A 25 -19.27 0.98 11.90
C ASP A 25 -19.82 2.39 11.72
N LYS A 26 -20.60 2.62 10.66
CA LYS A 26 -21.23 3.91 10.35
C LYS A 26 -22.60 4.07 10.99
N GLU A 27 -23.36 2.98 11.05
CA GLU A 27 -24.77 3.01 11.45
C GLU A 27 -24.96 2.87 12.97
N ILE A 28 -24.12 2.08 13.63
CA ILE A 28 -24.24 1.80 15.06
C ILE A 28 -23.38 2.80 15.86
N LYS A 29 -24.05 3.54 16.75
CA LYS A 29 -23.39 4.52 17.62
C LYS A 29 -22.26 3.87 18.43
N GLY A 30 -21.05 4.40 18.27
CA GLY A 30 -19.86 3.95 19.01
C GLY A 30 -18.97 2.96 18.24
N GLN A 31 -19.47 2.28 17.19
CA GLN A 31 -18.67 1.29 16.46
C GLN A 31 -17.49 1.91 15.72
N MET A 32 -17.66 3.09 15.11
CA MET A 32 -16.52 3.83 14.53
C MET A 32 -15.39 4.10 15.54
N TRP A 33 -15.71 4.30 16.82
CA TRP A 33 -14.70 4.46 17.86
C TRP A 33 -14.04 3.13 18.21
N ALA A 34 -14.82 2.06 18.37
CA ALA A 34 -14.30 0.72 18.58
C ALA A 34 -13.37 0.29 17.44
N LEU A 35 -13.73 0.55 16.18
CA LEU A 35 -12.89 0.29 15.01
C LEU A 35 -11.56 1.04 15.07
N ARG A 36 -11.55 2.30 15.54
CA ARG A 36 -10.31 3.07 15.73
C ARG A 36 -9.41 2.45 16.79
N GLU A 37 -9.98 1.95 17.88
CA GLU A 37 -9.23 1.24 18.91
C GLU A 37 -8.64 -0.06 18.38
N VAL A 38 -9.44 -0.87 17.66
CA VAL A 38 -8.97 -2.09 16.99
C VAL A 38 -7.83 -1.77 16.03
N ARG A 39 -7.98 -0.77 15.16
CA ARG A 39 -6.93 -0.33 14.23
C ARG A 39 -5.66 0.08 14.96
N SER A 40 -5.78 0.80 16.07
CA SER A 40 -4.62 1.23 16.87
C SER A 40 -3.85 0.04 17.44
N VAL A 41 -4.55 -0.94 18.02
CA VAL A 41 -3.94 -2.14 18.61
C VAL A 41 -3.31 -3.01 17.51
N VAL A 42 -4.04 -3.27 16.43
CA VAL A 42 -3.55 -4.06 15.30
C VAL A 42 -2.32 -3.42 14.68
N CYS A 43 -2.35 -2.13 14.36
CA CYS A 43 -1.21 -1.45 13.74
C CYS A 43 0.01 -1.42 14.67
N SER A 44 -0.18 -1.24 15.97
CA SER A 44 0.91 -1.31 16.96
C SER A 44 1.55 -2.70 17.01
N TYR A 45 0.73 -3.76 16.94
CA TYR A 45 1.23 -5.13 16.86
C TYR A 45 1.99 -5.40 15.56
N LEU A 46 1.42 -5.04 14.40
CA LEU A 46 2.07 -5.19 13.10
C LEU A 46 3.39 -4.41 13.02
N HIS A 47 3.45 -3.25 13.67
CA HIS A 47 4.67 -2.45 13.75
C HIS A 47 5.80 -3.23 14.42
N GLN A 48 5.55 -3.80 15.61
CA GLN A 48 6.53 -4.62 16.32
C GLN A 48 6.87 -5.89 15.54
N LEU A 49 5.88 -6.57 14.97
CA LEU A 49 6.08 -7.77 14.17
C LEU A 49 7.00 -7.51 12.98
N PHE A 50 6.81 -6.41 12.24
CA PHE A 50 7.66 -6.07 11.10
C PHE A 50 9.05 -5.56 11.49
N ILE A 51 9.23 -5.07 12.72
CA ILE A 51 10.57 -4.80 13.26
C ILE A 51 11.30 -6.12 13.54
N SER A 52 10.62 -7.06 14.21
CA SER A 52 11.20 -8.36 14.56
C SER A 52 11.44 -9.23 13.33
N GLU A 53 10.49 -9.26 12.39
CA GLU A 53 10.49 -10.12 11.21
C GLU A 53 10.14 -9.32 9.94
N PRO A 54 11.09 -8.52 9.38
CA PRO A 54 10.86 -7.70 8.19
C PRO A 54 10.41 -8.49 6.95
N SER A 55 10.77 -9.77 6.87
CA SER A 55 10.39 -10.66 5.78
C SER A 55 8.87 -10.87 5.70
N LEU A 56 8.16 -10.83 6.84
CA LEU A 56 6.69 -10.91 6.89
C LEU A 56 6.03 -9.67 6.28
N ALA A 57 6.63 -8.49 6.46
CA ALA A 57 6.14 -7.27 5.83
C ALA A 57 6.18 -7.41 4.30
N LYS A 58 7.30 -7.91 3.77
CA LYS A 58 7.42 -8.21 2.33
C LYS A 58 6.38 -9.23 1.90
N LEU A 59 6.29 -10.37 2.58
CA LEU A 59 5.35 -11.44 2.21
C LEU A 59 3.90 -10.96 2.22
N ALA A 60 3.47 -10.21 3.23
CA ALA A 60 2.11 -9.68 3.33
C ALA A 60 1.77 -8.71 2.18
N HIS A 61 2.70 -7.82 1.80
CA HIS A 61 2.48 -6.90 0.68
C HIS A 61 2.55 -7.58 -0.69
N PHE A 62 3.35 -8.66 -0.82
CA PHE A 62 3.37 -9.49 -2.02
C PHE A 62 2.11 -10.33 -2.17
N GLN A 63 1.54 -10.83 -1.06
CA GLN A 63 0.21 -11.46 -1.05
C GLN A 63 -0.89 -10.44 -1.38
N GLY A 64 -0.71 -9.19 -0.96
CA GLY A 64 -1.64 -8.09 -1.17
C GLY A 64 -2.84 -8.17 -0.22
N TYR A 65 -3.54 -7.05 -0.10
CA TYR A 65 -4.76 -6.90 0.70
C TYR A 65 -5.59 -5.76 0.11
N ARG A 66 -6.80 -5.55 0.64
CA ARG A 66 -7.72 -4.49 0.20
C ARG A 66 -7.07 -3.11 0.29
N ARG A 67 -7.03 -2.36 -0.82
CA ARG A 67 -6.29 -1.07 -0.94
C ARG A 67 -6.84 0.00 0.02
N GLU A 68 -8.08 -0.13 0.44
CA GLU A 68 -8.74 0.69 1.45
C GLU A 68 -8.02 0.67 2.81
N LEU A 69 -7.22 -0.37 3.09
CA LEU A 69 -6.40 -0.46 4.29
C LEU A 69 -5.09 0.30 4.21
N LEU A 70 -4.58 0.62 3.00
CA LEU A 70 -3.31 1.33 2.83
C LEU A 70 -3.23 2.64 3.63
N PRO A 71 -4.23 3.54 3.65
CA PRO A 71 -4.16 4.74 4.49
C PRO A 71 -4.11 4.42 5.98
N VAL A 72 -4.73 3.32 6.43
CA VAL A 72 -4.73 2.89 7.84
C VAL A 72 -3.37 2.31 8.21
N THR A 73 -2.86 1.38 7.41
CA THR A 73 -1.59 0.68 7.69
C THR A 73 -0.41 1.63 7.59
N VAL A 74 -0.33 2.44 6.52
CA VAL A 74 0.80 3.37 6.32
C VAL A 74 0.88 4.42 7.43
N ALA A 75 -0.26 4.93 7.90
CA ALA A 75 -0.27 5.90 9.00
C ALA A 75 -0.08 5.23 10.38
N GLY A 76 -0.62 4.03 10.58
CA GLY A 76 -0.62 3.33 11.86
C GLY A 76 0.64 2.50 12.15
N VAL A 77 1.43 2.15 11.13
CA VAL A 77 2.58 1.25 11.24
C VAL A 77 3.87 1.98 10.82
N PRO A 78 4.59 2.65 11.76
CA PRO A 78 5.77 3.48 11.44
C PRO A 78 6.93 2.75 10.77
N SER A 79 7.02 1.42 10.94
CA SER A 79 8.07 0.60 10.32
C SER A 79 7.84 0.37 8.82
N LEU A 80 6.72 0.77 8.23
CA LEU A 80 6.44 0.52 6.81
C LEU A 80 7.33 1.28 5.81
N HIS A 81 8.18 2.20 6.27
CA HIS A 81 9.21 2.78 5.40
C HIS A 81 10.16 1.71 4.81
N ILE A 82 10.32 0.55 5.46
CA ILE A 82 11.07 -0.60 4.93
C ILE A 82 10.50 -1.13 3.61
N CYS A 83 9.22 -0.88 3.34
CA CYS A 83 8.58 -1.33 2.09
C CYS A 83 9.20 -0.69 0.85
N LEU A 84 9.82 0.49 0.98
CA LEU A 84 10.56 1.15 -0.09
C LEU A 84 11.68 0.28 -0.66
N ASP A 85 12.17 -0.71 0.10
CA ASP A 85 13.25 -1.61 -0.32
C ASP A 85 12.78 -2.65 -1.35
N PHE A 86 11.53 -3.12 -1.23
CA PHE A 86 10.99 -4.19 -2.06
C PHE A 86 9.92 -3.75 -3.06
N ILE A 87 9.45 -2.49 -3.01
CA ILE A 87 8.49 -1.97 -3.99
C ILE A 87 8.96 -2.10 -5.45
N PRO A 88 10.25 -1.86 -5.81
CA PRO A 88 10.71 -2.10 -7.17
C PRO A 88 10.46 -3.54 -7.67
N GLU A 89 10.65 -4.53 -6.79
CA GLU A 89 10.39 -5.95 -7.07
C GLU A 89 8.89 -6.25 -7.16
N LEU A 90 8.05 -5.52 -6.42
CA LEU A 90 6.59 -5.63 -6.50
C LEU A 90 6.05 -5.00 -7.80
N LEU A 91 6.63 -3.88 -8.24
CA LEU A 91 6.32 -3.24 -9.53
C LEU A 91 6.73 -4.11 -10.73
N SER A 92 7.78 -4.93 -10.60
CA SER A 92 8.21 -5.85 -11.65
C SER A 92 7.38 -7.13 -11.74
N GLN A 93 6.37 -7.33 -10.88
CA GLN A 93 5.47 -8.47 -11.00
C GLN A 93 4.69 -8.42 -12.32
N PRO A 94 4.47 -9.57 -13.00
CA PRO A 94 3.75 -9.61 -14.27
C PRO A 94 2.24 -9.43 -14.13
N VAL A 95 1.73 -9.36 -12.89
CA VAL A 95 0.31 -9.27 -12.56
C VAL A 95 -0.08 -7.80 -12.36
N LEU A 96 -1.00 -7.28 -13.17
CA LEU A 96 -1.40 -5.87 -13.17
C LEU A 96 -1.88 -5.41 -11.79
N GLU A 97 -2.65 -6.24 -11.10
CA GLU A 97 -3.18 -5.93 -9.76
C GLU A 97 -2.07 -5.70 -8.73
N LYS A 98 -0.95 -6.44 -8.84
CA LYS A 98 0.22 -6.26 -7.97
C LYS A 98 0.94 -4.95 -8.26
N GLN A 99 1.06 -4.60 -9.54
CA GLN A 99 1.66 -3.33 -9.96
C GLN A 99 0.82 -2.14 -9.49
N VAL A 100 -0.51 -2.21 -9.68
CA VAL A 100 -1.44 -1.19 -9.19
C VAL A 100 -1.39 -1.06 -7.66
N PHE A 101 -1.37 -2.19 -6.94
CA PHE A 101 -1.20 -2.18 -5.48
C PHE A 101 0.12 -1.51 -5.06
N ALA A 102 1.24 -1.82 -5.74
CA ALA A 102 2.54 -1.21 -5.46
C ALA A 102 2.54 0.32 -5.71
N ILE A 103 1.90 0.77 -6.79
CA ILE A 103 1.72 2.19 -7.11
C ILE A 103 0.89 2.89 -6.02
N ASP A 104 -0.16 2.25 -5.52
CA ASP A 104 -1.00 2.79 -4.46
C ASP A 104 -0.26 2.87 -3.12
N LEU A 105 0.48 1.81 -2.77
CA LEU A 105 1.31 1.72 -1.59
C LEU A 105 2.40 2.80 -1.59
N VAL A 106 3.20 2.91 -2.66
CA VAL A 106 4.28 3.91 -2.72
C VAL A 106 3.74 5.33 -2.64
N SER A 107 2.59 5.61 -3.23
CA SER A 107 1.98 6.95 -3.16
C SER A 107 1.46 7.29 -1.75
N HIS A 108 1.14 6.30 -0.91
CA HIS A 108 0.83 6.53 0.51
C HIS A 108 2.12 6.73 1.31
N LEU A 109 3.13 5.89 1.08
CA LEU A 109 4.44 6.01 1.71
C LEU A 109 5.12 7.36 1.38
N ALA A 110 4.96 7.85 0.16
CA ALA A 110 5.49 9.13 -0.29
C ALA A 110 4.94 10.30 0.54
N LEU A 111 3.64 10.30 0.83
CA LEU A 111 3.02 11.31 1.68
C LEU A 111 3.47 11.20 3.14
N GLN A 112 3.67 9.98 3.62
CA GLN A 112 4.01 9.71 5.01
C GLN A 112 5.51 9.94 5.30
N TYR A 113 6.38 9.64 4.33
CA TYR A 113 7.83 9.61 4.49
C TYR A 113 8.50 10.47 3.42
N SER A 114 8.94 11.66 3.80
CA SER A 114 9.70 12.58 2.93
C SER A 114 11.17 12.15 2.84
N LEU A 115 11.43 11.01 2.20
CA LEU A 115 12.76 10.42 2.03
C LEU A 115 13.23 10.51 0.58
N PRO A 116 14.52 10.74 0.30
CA PRO A 116 15.05 10.68 -1.07
C PRO A 116 14.75 9.34 -1.76
N LYS A 117 14.83 8.24 -1.01
CA LYS A 117 14.45 6.91 -1.52
C LYS A 117 12.98 6.83 -1.91
N ALA A 118 12.08 7.40 -1.12
CA ALA A 118 10.66 7.45 -1.43
C ALA A 118 10.40 8.21 -2.74
N MET A 119 11.12 9.30 -3.00
CA MET A 119 11.05 10.03 -4.28
C MET A 119 11.51 9.17 -5.45
N SER A 120 12.67 8.50 -5.34
CA SER A 120 13.19 7.63 -6.40
C SER A 120 12.23 6.49 -6.75
N VAL A 121 11.66 5.83 -5.74
CA VAL A 121 10.69 4.74 -5.94
C VAL A 121 9.35 5.27 -6.47
N SER A 122 8.93 6.47 -6.06
CA SER A 122 7.73 7.11 -6.61
C SER A 122 7.89 7.46 -8.10
N ARG A 123 9.07 7.95 -8.50
CA ARG A 123 9.41 8.19 -9.91
C ARG A 123 9.37 6.91 -10.73
N LEU A 124 9.94 5.83 -10.18
CA LEU A 124 9.87 4.50 -10.82
C LEU A 124 8.40 4.08 -11.02
N ALA A 125 7.55 4.23 -10.00
CA ALA A 125 6.14 3.88 -10.10
C ALA A 125 5.38 4.72 -11.15
N VAL A 126 5.67 6.02 -11.26
CA VAL A 126 5.13 6.90 -12.33
C VAL A 126 5.56 6.40 -13.71
N ASN A 127 6.84 6.05 -13.88
CA ASN A 127 7.36 5.52 -15.15
C ASN A 127 6.75 4.16 -15.51
N THR A 128 6.57 3.28 -14.52
CA THR A 128 5.87 2.00 -14.69
C THR A 128 4.43 2.24 -15.14
N LEU A 129 3.72 3.17 -14.49
CA LEU A 129 2.34 3.48 -14.85
C LEU A 129 2.22 4.05 -16.28
N SER A 130 3.12 4.94 -16.68
CA SER A 130 3.20 5.47 -18.05
C SER A 130 3.48 4.39 -19.09
N THR A 131 4.34 3.43 -18.75
CA THR A 131 4.61 2.26 -19.59
C THR A 131 3.34 1.40 -19.72
N LEU A 132 2.63 1.13 -18.63
CA LEU A 132 1.38 0.36 -18.63
C LEU A 132 0.31 1.02 -19.51
N PHE A 133 0.15 2.34 -19.43
CA PHE A 133 -0.76 3.07 -20.33
C PHE A 133 -0.41 2.93 -21.81
N SER A 134 0.88 2.79 -22.13
CA SER A 134 1.35 2.66 -23.51
C SER A 134 1.10 1.26 -24.07
N VAL A 135 1.28 0.21 -23.27
CA VAL A 135 1.21 -1.18 -23.72
C VAL A 135 -0.18 -1.81 -23.59
N LEU A 136 -1.04 -1.31 -22.68
CA LEU A 136 -2.35 -1.91 -22.45
C LEU A 136 -3.35 -1.58 -23.58
N PRO A 137 -4.32 -2.48 -23.86
CA PRO A 137 -5.44 -2.19 -24.75
C PRO A 137 -6.26 -0.99 -24.27
N LYS A 138 -6.87 -0.25 -25.20
CA LYS A 138 -7.63 0.98 -24.90
C LYS A 138 -8.71 0.81 -23.82
N GLN A 139 -9.35 -0.36 -23.78
CA GLN A 139 -10.41 -0.68 -22.81
C GLN A 139 -9.88 -0.69 -21.37
N ASN A 140 -8.70 -1.24 -21.15
CA ASN A 140 -8.09 -1.37 -19.81
C ASN A 140 -7.41 -0.08 -19.35
N ARG A 141 -7.07 0.83 -20.27
CA ARG A 141 -6.45 2.13 -19.92
C ARG A 141 -7.37 3.00 -19.07
N THR A 142 -8.67 3.02 -19.38
CA THR A 142 -9.64 3.83 -18.63
C THR A 142 -9.77 3.33 -17.19
N GLU A 143 -9.89 2.01 -17.01
CA GLU A 143 -9.98 1.39 -15.70
C GLU A 143 -8.71 1.61 -14.88
N LEU A 144 -7.53 1.41 -15.50
CA LEU A 144 -6.25 1.68 -14.85
C LEU A 144 -6.12 3.15 -14.44
N PHE A 145 -6.51 4.09 -15.29
CA PHE A 145 -6.46 5.52 -14.99
C PHE A 145 -7.37 5.89 -13.83
N ILE A 146 -8.62 5.43 -13.83
CA ILE A 146 -9.54 5.66 -12.72
C ILE A 146 -8.97 5.07 -11.42
N GLY A 147 -8.41 3.85 -11.49
CA GLY A 147 -7.85 3.15 -10.33
C GLY A 147 -6.58 3.76 -9.76
N THR A 148 -5.81 4.52 -10.56
CA THR A 148 -4.48 5.05 -10.18
C THR A 148 -4.39 6.58 -10.15
N ARG A 149 -5.42 7.31 -10.60
CA ARG A 149 -5.45 8.78 -10.59
C ARG A 149 -5.11 9.38 -9.24
N ASN A 150 -5.70 8.85 -8.16
CA ASN A 150 -5.43 9.34 -6.80
C ASN A 150 -3.99 9.03 -6.36
N CYS A 151 -3.36 7.98 -6.91
CA CYS A 151 -1.95 7.67 -6.64
C CYS A 151 -1.04 8.74 -7.22
N LEU A 152 -1.28 9.17 -8.47
CA LEU A 152 -0.54 10.25 -9.11
C LEU A 152 -0.66 11.57 -8.35
N ILE A 153 -1.89 11.93 -7.94
CA ILE A 153 -2.14 13.15 -7.15
C ILE A 153 -1.34 13.12 -5.84
N ARG A 154 -1.35 11.99 -5.14
CA ARG A 154 -0.59 11.82 -3.88
C ARG A 154 0.91 11.89 -4.11
N ALA A 155 1.43 11.26 -5.15
CA ALA A 155 2.85 11.29 -5.50
C ALA A 155 3.33 12.71 -5.84
N CYS A 156 2.60 13.44 -6.68
CA CYS A 156 2.93 14.83 -7.02
C CYS A 156 2.82 15.78 -5.82
N ARG A 157 1.85 15.54 -4.92
CA ARG A 157 1.73 16.31 -3.67
C ARG A 157 2.89 16.06 -2.72
N ALA A 158 3.35 14.81 -2.61
CA ALA A 158 4.51 14.45 -1.80
C ALA A 158 5.81 15.01 -2.39
N PHE A 159 5.96 14.95 -3.72
CA PHE A 159 7.16 15.36 -4.44
C PHE A 159 6.78 16.23 -5.64
N PRO A 160 6.74 17.57 -5.48
CA PRO A 160 6.44 18.51 -6.56
C PRO A 160 7.26 18.33 -7.84
N PRO A 161 8.55 17.92 -7.79
CA PRO A 161 9.32 17.66 -9.02
C PRO A 161 8.79 16.49 -9.88
N LEU A 162 7.86 15.67 -9.38
CA LEU A 162 7.23 14.62 -10.20
C LEU A 162 6.12 15.14 -11.12
N VAL A 163 5.68 16.40 -10.96
CA VAL A 163 4.65 16.99 -11.83
C VAL A 163 5.10 17.01 -13.29
N GLU A 164 6.38 17.29 -13.54
CA GLU A 164 6.97 17.30 -14.89
C GLU A 164 6.98 15.92 -15.55
N ASP A 165 6.95 14.83 -14.78
CA ASP A 165 6.92 13.47 -15.31
C ASP A 165 5.50 12.96 -15.59
N VAL A 166 4.47 13.66 -15.09
CA VAL A 166 3.06 13.26 -15.16
C VAL A 166 2.26 14.13 -16.14
N CYS A 167 2.66 15.40 -16.31
CA CYS A 167 2.03 16.37 -17.21
C CYS A 167 2.58 16.27 -18.64
#